data_AF-A0A7Z9M051-F1
#
_entry.id   AF-A0A7Z9M051-F1
#
_cell.length_a   1.000
_cell.length_b   1.000
_cell.length_c   1.000
_cell.angle_alpha   90.00
_cell.angle_beta   90.00
_cell.angle_gamma   90.00
#
_symmetry.space_group_name_H-M   'P 1'
#
loop_
_entity.id
_entity.type
_entity.pdbx_description
1 polymer ?
#
loop_
_entity_poly.entity_id
_entity_poly.type
_entity_poly.pdbx_seq_one_letter_code
_entity_poly.pdbx_strand_id
1 'polypeptide(L)'
;MHAFLLFILLPVITAASPNEHRVEMLKGIESVPVLGTPGTMAVWGEHSFAVILGKDQSQPIAAASTFGDGRFFAIAHGSYVGGIKDGSADLFMTQVVSWVSQKESPKIGTLTNNTKNWNEVDILLWGQNMQLSSGIEAKLLHWIDQGGGVIASACPWGWAQVTGKNLQTDLSQNRVMAKLGLQYGGNYAKGIGGSFQLKPIHDETNASIALQAIETEGMCTLIGSGAVQYAVQLSPTFRKKVNAVIDADELHGPSKNAPVKSGDVRRRLFVTNFSSDWTSLQVDKVVAASGSDVFPGTVDASFPRVREDLQLDSSVGGWQSTGMYVCPGEKLTIDIKSGS
;
A
#
# COMPACT_ATOMS: atom_id res chain seq x y z
N MET A 1 18.12 31.30 54.51
CA MET A 1 18.43 30.46 53.33
C MET A 1 17.13 30.11 52.64
N HIS A 2 16.78 30.79 51.54
CA HIS A 2 15.68 30.41 50.66
C HIS A 2 16.32 29.90 49.37
N ALA A 3 16.24 28.59 49.14
CA ALA A 3 16.72 27.97 47.91
C ALA A 3 15.66 28.16 46.82
N PHE A 4 15.99 28.98 45.81
CA PHE A 4 15.23 29.07 44.57
C PHE A 4 15.56 27.86 43.71
N LEU A 5 14.59 26.95 43.50
CA LEU A 5 14.69 25.92 42.48
C LEU A 5 14.43 26.57 41.11
N LEU A 6 15.48 26.67 40.31
CA LEU A 6 15.41 27.09 38.91
C LEU A 6 14.98 25.87 38.07
N PHE A 7 13.73 25.82 37.62
CA PHE A 7 13.30 24.85 36.62
C PHE A 7 13.86 25.25 35.25
N ILE A 8 14.85 24.51 34.76
CA ILE A 8 15.32 24.61 33.38
C ILE A 8 14.30 23.85 32.52
N LEU A 9 13.44 24.59 31.82
CA LEU A 9 12.63 24.06 30.73
C LEU A 9 13.58 23.67 29.59
N LEU A 10 13.85 22.36 29.45
CA LEU A 10 14.47 21.83 28.24
C LEU A 10 13.48 22.03 27.06
N PRO A 11 13.93 22.51 25.90
CA PRO A 11 13.07 22.63 24.74
C PRO A 11 12.58 21.23 24.33
N VAL A 12 11.27 21.07 24.24
CA VAL A 12 10.67 19.91 23.60
C VAL A 12 11.03 20.00 22.12
N ILE A 13 11.99 19.18 21.68
CA ILE A 13 12.28 19.01 20.26
C ILE A 13 11.09 18.24 19.69
N THR A 14 10.18 18.94 19.01
CA THR A 14 9.10 18.30 18.26
C THR A 14 9.71 17.57 17.06
N ALA A 15 9.38 16.29 16.90
CA ALA A 15 9.76 15.53 15.71
C ALA A 15 9.25 16.25 14.45
N ALA A 16 10.06 16.26 13.40
CA ALA A 16 9.70 16.92 12.15
C ALA A 16 8.44 16.27 11.56
N SER A 17 7.57 17.09 10.98
CA SER A 17 6.34 16.61 10.34
C SER A 17 6.66 15.88 9.03
N PRO A 18 5.79 14.97 8.57
CA PRO A 18 5.83 14.40 7.23
C PRO A 18 6.09 15.42 6.10
N ASN A 19 5.48 16.60 6.20
CA ASN A 19 5.64 17.66 5.21
C ASN A 19 7.04 18.30 5.26
N GLU A 20 7.63 18.48 6.45
CA GLU A 20 9.00 18.98 6.61
C GLU A 20 10.02 18.01 6.01
N HIS A 21 9.88 16.71 6.29
CA HIS A 21 10.74 15.69 5.68
C HIS A 21 10.64 15.68 4.15
N ARG A 22 9.43 15.80 3.61
CA ARG A 22 9.23 15.88 2.17
C ARG A 22 9.87 17.13 1.57
N VAL A 23 9.74 18.29 2.22
CA VAL A 23 10.34 19.55 1.75
C VAL A 23 11.86 19.44 1.72
N GLU A 24 12.48 18.82 2.72
CA GLU A 24 13.92 18.56 2.75
C GLU A 24 14.36 17.76 1.51
N MET A 25 13.67 16.66 1.20
CA MET A 25 13.99 15.79 0.05
C MET A 25 13.78 16.45 -1.32
N LEU A 26 12.91 17.45 -1.42
CA LEU A 26 12.52 18.09 -2.69
C LEU A 26 13.08 19.51 -2.86
N LYS A 27 13.94 19.95 -1.94
CA LYS A 27 14.48 21.31 -1.95
C LYS A 27 15.20 21.61 -3.27
N GLY A 28 14.69 22.61 -3.99
CA GLY A 28 15.23 23.05 -5.29
C GLY A 28 14.79 22.22 -6.49
N ILE A 29 13.79 21.34 -6.33
CA ILE A 29 13.30 20.44 -7.37
C ILE A 29 11.84 20.75 -7.64
N GLU A 30 11.52 21.09 -8.89
CA GLU A 30 10.14 21.41 -9.31
C GLU A 30 9.44 20.22 -9.98
N SER A 31 10.21 19.35 -10.62
CA SER A 31 9.69 18.16 -11.28
C SER A 31 10.75 17.06 -11.36
N VAL A 32 10.26 15.82 -11.47
CA VAL A 32 11.09 14.63 -11.70
C VAL A 32 10.66 14.01 -13.03
N PRO A 33 11.59 13.64 -13.93
CA PRO A 33 11.22 13.03 -15.21
C PRO A 33 10.55 11.67 -15.00
N VAL A 34 9.65 11.30 -15.91
CA VAL A 34 9.10 9.94 -15.95
C VAL A 34 10.17 9.01 -16.50
N LEU A 35 10.73 8.16 -15.64
CA LEU A 35 11.69 7.11 -16.03
C LEU A 35 11.00 5.75 -16.07
N GLY A 36 10.97 5.14 -17.25
CA GLY A 36 10.25 3.88 -17.51
C GLY A 36 8.74 4.02 -17.28
N THR A 37 8.12 2.96 -16.74
CA THR A 37 6.69 2.98 -16.35
C THR A 37 6.60 2.72 -14.85
N PRO A 38 6.61 3.79 -14.03
CA PRO A 38 6.55 3.63 -12.58
C PRO A 38 5.27 2.95 -12.13
N GLY A 39 5.39 2.13 -11.09
CA GLY A 39 4.26 1.61 -10.35
C GLY A 39 3.65 2.66 -9.42
N THR A 40 2.87 2.16 -8.48
CA THR A 40 2.12 2.95 -7.49
C THR A 40 2.35 2.39 -6.09
N MET A 41 2.04 3.19 -5.09
CA MET A 41 2.23 2.89 -3.68
C MET A 41 1.02 3.36 -2.87
N ALA A 42 0.81 2.75 -1.70
CA ALA A 42 -0.10 3.26 -0.68
C ALA A 42 0.67 3.60 0.59
N VAL A 43 0.14 4.54 1.36
CA VAL A 43 0.73 5.06 2.61
C VAL A 43 -0.37 5.13 3.66
N TRP A 44 -0.11 4.59 4.85
CA TRP A 44 -1.03 4.62 6.00
C TRP A 44 -0.32 4.67 7.37
N GLY A 45 1.01 4.51 7.43
CA GLY A 45 1.76 4.57 8.68
C GLY A 45 1.77 5.99 9.26
N GLU A 46 1.77 6.11 10.58
CA GLU A 46 1.83 7.40 11.28
C GLU A 46 3.07 8.22 10.90
N HIS A 47 4.20 7.53 10.73
CA HIS A 47 5.48 8.13 10.33
C HIS A 47 5.77 8.01 8.84
N SER A 48 4.79 7.56 8.05
CA SER A 48 4.93 7.32 6.62
C SER A 48 4.22 8.38 5.80
N PHE A 49 4.82 8.78 4.68
CA PHE A 49 4.33 9.88 3.86
C PHE A 49 4.64 9.70 2.38
N ALA A 50 3.77 10.27 1.55
CA ALA A 50 3.97 10.32 0.11
C ALA A 50 5.03 11.37 -0.24
N VAL A 51 5.89 11.06 -1.21
CA VAL A 51 6.95 11.97 -1.69
C VAL A 51 6.59 12.52 -3.06
N ILE A 52 6.30 11.64 -4.02
CA ILE A 52 5.94 12.00 -5.39
C ILE A 52 4.61 11.33 -5.75
N LEU A 53 3.69 12.12 -6.32
CA LEU A 53 2.39 11.65 -6.79
C LEU A 53 2.40 11.43 -8.30
N GLY A 54 1.65 10.41 -8.74
CA GLY A 54 1.29 10.24 -10.14
C GLY A 54 0.13 11.16 -10.54
N LYS A 55 -0.39 10.99 -11.75
CA LYS A 55 -1.63 11.67 -12.19
C LYS A 55 -2.80 11.45 -11.22
N ASP A 56 -2.92 10.23 -10.69
CA ASP A 56 -3.82 9.96 -9.57
C ASP A 56 -3.13 10.38 -8.26
N GLN A 57 -3.66 11.41 -7.62
CA GLN A 57 -3.09 12.00 -6.41
C GLN A 57 -3.28 11.12 -5.16
N SER A 58 -4.09 10.05 -5.24
CA SER A 58 -4.27 9.07 -4.16
C SER A 58 -3.25 7.93 -4.19
N GLN A 59 -2.47 7.82 -5.26
CA GLN A 59 -1.53 6.72 -5.50
C GLN A 59 -0.13 7.28 -5.76
N PRO A 60 0.69 7.49 -4.71
CA PRO A 60 2.08 7.92 -4.88
C PRO A 60 2.90 6.95 -5.73
N ILE A 61 3.94 7.47 -6.38
CA ILE A 61 4.99 6.65 -7.02
C ILE A 61 6.20 6.48 -6.12
N ALA A 62 6.34 7.36 -5.12
CA ALA A 62 7.41 7.31 -4.13
C ALA A 62 6.84 7.67 -2.75
N ALA A 63 7.29 6.95 -1.73
CA ALA A 63 6.89 7.14 -0.35
C ALA A 63 8.10 6.94 0.57
N ALA A 64 8.04 7.51 1.76
CA ALA A 64 9.08 7.42 2.76
C ALA A 64 8.50 7.21 4.16
N SER A 65 9.35 6.80 5.08
CA SER A 65 9.00 6.57 6.48
C SER A 65 10.19 6.82 7.39
N THR A 66 9.97 7.38 8.58
CA THR A 66 10.91 7.26 9.70
C THR A 66 10.55 6.02 10.53
N PHE A 67 11.54 5.32 11.06
CA PHE A 67 11.32 4.12 11.86
C PHE A 67 12.46 3.90 12.85
N GLY A 68 12.13 4.02 14.14
CA GLY A 68 13.15 4.21 15.17
C GLY A 68 14.01 5.42 14.84
N ASP A 69 15.33 5.24 14.87
CA ASP A 69 16.30 6.26 14.50
C ASP A 69 16.60 6.30 12.99
N GLY A 70 16.09 5.33 12.22
CA GLY A 70 16.37 5.16 10.80
C GLY A 70 15.32 5.76 9.87
N ARG A 71 15.62 5.69 8.57
CA ARG A 71 14.81 6.25 7.49
C ARG A 71 14.71 5.28 6.32
N PHE A 72 13.52 5.20 5.75
CA PHE A 72 13.21 4.33 4.64
C PHE A 72 12.61 5.17 3.50
N PHE A 73 13.15 5.00 2.29
CA PHE A 73 12.59 5.57 1.08
C PHE A 73 12.31 4.46 0.08
N ALA A 74 11.17 4.52 -0.61
CA ALA A 74 10.85 3.65 -1.72
C ALA A 74 10.32 4.42 -2.93
N ILE A 75 10.72 3.97 -4.12
CA ILE A 75 10.20 4.46 -5.39
C ILE A 75 9.83 3.30 -6.32
N ALA A 76 8.68 3.41 -6.99
CA ALA A 76 8.07 2.33 -7.77
C ALA A 76 8.67 2.19 -9.18
N HIS A 77 9.97 2.47 -9.36
CA HIS A 77 10.71 2.02 -10.54
C HIS A 77 12.23 2.00 -10.28
N GLY A 78 12.94 0.98 -10.80
CA GLY A 78 14.39 0.84 -10.62
C GLY A 78 15.22 1.91 -11.35
N SER A 79 14.69 2.53 -12.41
CA SER A 79 15.45 3.52 -13.19
C SER A 79 15.79 4.80 -12.42
N TYR A 80 15.08 5.11 -11.32
CA TYR A 80 15.38 6.29 -10.51
C TYR A 80 16.62 6.10 -9.64
N VAL A 81 16.97 4.87 -9.26
CA VAL A 81 18.08 4.64 -8.32
C VAL A 81 19.43 4.43 -9.02
N GLY A 82 19.49 4.64 -10.34
CA GLY A 82 20.72 4.57 -11.11
C GLY A 82 21.75 5.62 -10.66
N GLY A 83 23.03 5.28 -10.73
CA GLY A 83 24.13 6.22 -10.46
C GLY A 83 24.40 6.54 -8.98
N ILE A 84 23.53 6.15 -8.05
CA ILE A 84 23.69 6.43 -6.60
C ILE A 84 25.04 5.94 -6.06
N LYS A 85 25.43 4.71 -6.40
CA LYS A 85 26.69 4.13 -5.93
C LYS A 85 27.93 4.78 -6.56
N ASP A 86 27.76 5.27 -7.78
CA ASP A 86 28.87 5.75 -8.60
C ASP A 86 29.04 7.27 -8.46
N GLY A 87 28.27 7.91 -7.56
CA GLY A 87 28.29 9.35 -7.32
C GLY A 87 27.66 10.19 -8.44
N SER A 88 26.99 9.55 -9.40
CA SER A 88 26.39 10.20 -10.58
C SER A 88 24.87 10.33 -10.49
N ALA A 89 24.30 10.16 -9.28
CA ALA A 89 22.89 10.36 -9.02
C ALA A 89 22.41 11.76 -9.42
N ASP A 90 21.16 11.86 -9.87
CA ASP A 90 20.53 13.15 -10.08
C ASP A 90 20.32 13.90 -8.76
N LEU A 91 19.93 15.18 -8.86
CA LEU A 91 19.70 16.02 -7.68
C LEU A 91 18.64 15.43 -6.74
N PHE A 92 17.60 14.80 -7.27
CA PHE A 92 16.55 14.20 -6.47
C PHE A 92 17.08 13.05 -5.61
N MET A 93 17.78 12.10 -6.22
CA MET A 93 18.37 10.99 -5.47
C MET A 93 19.50 11.43 -4.54
N THR A 94 20.22 12.50 -4.87
CA THR A 94 21.20 13.10 -3.95
C THR A 94 20.52 13.62 -2.67
N GLN A 95 19.39 14.31 -2.79
CA GLN A 95 18.62 14.78 -1.64
C GLN A 95 18.01 13.60 -0.85
N VAL A 96 17.53 12.57 -1.54
CA VAL A 96 17.04 11.35 -0.89
C VAL A 96 18.15 10.65 -0.10
N VAL A 97 19.36 10.53 -0.66
CA VAL A 97 20.52 9.94 0.03
C VAL A 97 20.90 10.73 1.27
N SER A 98 20.92 12.07 1.17
CA SER A 98 21.16 12.95 2.31
C SER A 98 20.09 12.75 3.40
N TRP A 99 18.81 12.79 3.01
CA TRP A 99 17.70 12.58 3.94
C TRP A 99 17.77 11.19 4.58
N VAL A 100 17.95 10.11 3.82
CA VAL A 100 17.96 8.74 4.35
C VAL A 100 19.14 8.51 5.30
N SER A 101 20.34 8.96 4.95
CA SER A 101 21.54 8.71 5.76
C SER A 101 21.71 9.64 6.94
N GLN A 102 21.19 10.86 6.86
CA GLN A 102 21.45 11.93 7.82
C GLN A 102 22.96 12.25 7.95
N LYS A 103 23.74 12.01 6.89
CA LYS A 103 25.20 12.16 6.87
C LYS A 103 25.64 12.90 5.62
N GLU A 104 26.71 13.69 5.76
CA GLU A 104 27.29 14.45 4.64
C GLU A 104 27.99 13.54 3.60
N SER A 105 28.55 12.41 4.05
CA SER A 105 29.26 11.46 3.19
C SER A 105 28.91 10.02 3.55
N PRO A 106 27.72 9.54 3.18
CA PRO A 106 27.24 8.22 3.57
C PRO A 106 27.92 7.10 2.78
N LYS A 107 28.19 5.98 3.45
CA LYS A 107 28.61 4.72 2.84
C LYS A 107 27.38 3.97 2.36
N ILE A 108 27.34 3.63 1.08
CA ILE A 108 26.18 3.00 0.44
C ILE A 108 26.50 1.55 0.06
N GLY A 109 25.78 0.61 0.67
CA GLY A 109 25.82 -0.81 0.34
C GLY A 109 24.67 -1.27 -0.55
N THR A 110 24.73 -2.51 -1.02
CA THR A 110 23.56 -3.21 -1.56
C THR A 110 23.04 -4.19 -0.52
N LEU A 111 21.73 -4.22 -0.37
CA LEU A 111 21.06 -5.21 0.45
C LEU A 111 21.29 -6.61 -0.13
N THR A 112 21.75 -7.52 0.73
CA THR A 112 21.87 -8.95 0.43
C THR A 112 21.38 -9.76 1.62
N ASN A 113 21.22 -11.07 1.46
CA ASN A 113 20.93 -11.97 2.58
C ASN A 113 22.09 -12.12 3.58
N ASN A 114 23.30 -11.63 3.25
CA ASN A 114 24.43 -11.61 4.17
C ASN A 114 24.45 -10.29 4.97
N THR A 115 24.23 -10.39 6.28
CA THR A 115 24.10 -9.23 7.17
C THR A 115 25.42 -8.76 7.78
N LYS A 116 26.54 -9.46 7.55
CA LYS A 116 27.81 -9.21 8.25
C LYS A 116 28.30 -7.76 8.12
N ASN A 117 28.07 -7.14 6.97
CA ASN A 117 28.63 -5.84 6.64
C ASN A 117 27.60 -4.70 6.72
N TRP A 118 26.40 -4.95 7.25
CA TRP A 118 25.38 -3.89 7.36
C TRP A 118 25.82 -2.77 8.29
N ASN A 119 26.64 -3.07 9.30
CA ASN A 119 27.18 -2.07 10.22
C ASN A 119 28.34 -1.26 9.63
N GLU A 120 28.80 -1.59 8.42
CA GLU A 120 29.87 -0.86 7.72
C GLU A 120 29.31 0.21 6.77
N VAL A 121 28.00 0.23 6.56
CA VAL A 121 27.30 1.12 5.63
C VAL A 121 26.21 1.90 6.37
N ASP A 122 25.85 3.04 5.79
CA ASP A 122 24.81 3.93 6.30
C ASP A 122 23.48 3.70 5.55
N ILE A 123 23.57 3.30 4.27
CA ILE A 123 22.41 3.01 3.42
C ILE A 123 22.53 1.63 2.80
N LEU A 124 21.43 0.88 2.76
CA LEU A 124 21.27 -0.32 1.95
C LEU A 124 20.34 -0.05 0.76
N LEU A 125 20.86 -0.21 -0.46
CA LEU A 125 20.06 -0.19 -1.69
C LEU A 125 19.35 -1.53 -1.89
N TRP A 126 18.04 -1.50 -2.00
CA TRP A 126 17.20 -2.67 -2.17
C TRP A 126 16.50 -2.67 -3.53
N GLY A 127 17.05 -3.43 -4.48
CA GLY A 127 16.43 -3.63 -5.80
C GLY A 127 15.41 -4.79 -5.83
N GLN A 128 14.47 -4.74 -6.77
CA GLN A 128 13.36 -5.69 -6.93
C GLN A 128 13.75 -7.18 -6.97
N ASN A 129 14.93 -7.50 -7.49
CA ASN A 129 15.39 -8.88 -7.65
C ASN A 129 15.88 -9.49 -6.33
N MET A 130 16.11 -8.67 -5.30
CA MET A 130 16.58 -9.16 -4.01
C MET A 130 15.41 -9.55 -3.11
N GLN A 131 15.21 -10.86 -2.93
CA GLN A 131 14.23 -11.40 -1.99
C GLN A 131 14.86 -11.84 -0.66
N LEU A 132 14.30 -11.35 0.44
CA LEU A 132 14.70 -11.72 1.79
C LEU A 132 13.86 -12.87 2.34
N SER A 133 14.48 -13.70 3.18
CA SER A 133 13.74 -14.59 4.08
C SER A 133 13.21 -13.83 5.29
N SER A 134 12.17 -14.36 5.95
CA SER A 134 11.54 -13.71 7.12
C SER A 134 12.52 -13.39 8.25
N GLY A 135 13.51 -14.26 8.49
CA GLY A 135 14.55 -14.03 9.49
C GLY A 135 15.47 -12.85 9.14
N ILE A 136 15.70 -12.58 7.86
CA ILE A 136 16.48 -11.41 7.41
C ILE A 136 15.62 -10.15 7.38
N GLU A 137 14.33 -10.25 7.06
CA GLU A 137 13.37 -9.13 7.15
C GLU A 137 13.31 -8.56 8.57
N ALA A 138 13.23 -9.41 9.60
CA ALA A 138 13.23 -8.98 10.99
C ALA A 138 14.54 -8.27 11.38
N LYS A 139 15.69 -8.78 10.90
CA LYS A 139 16.98 -8.13 11.10
C LYS A 139 17.07 -6.78 10.40
N LEU A 140 16.50 -6.65 9.21
CA LEU A 140 16.48 -5.39 8.47
C LEU A 140 15.66 -4.34 9.21
N LEU A 141 14.47 -4.72 9.70
CA LEU A 141 13.64 -3.83 10.53
C LEU A 141 14.39 -3.37 11.78
N HIS A 142 15.07 -4.28 12.47
CA HIS A 142 15.88 -3.91 13.63
C HIS A 142 17.07 -3.00 13.26
N TRP A 143 17.74 -3.24 12.14
CA TRP A 143 18.84 -2.39 11.69
C TRP A 143 18.36 -0.98 11.30
N ILE A 144 17.20 -0.86 10.66
CA ILE A 144 16.56 0.44 10.39
C ILE A 144 16.24 1.14 11.72
N ASP A 145 15.59 0.44 12.65
CA ASP A 145 15.24 0.98 13.97
C ASP A 145 16.44 1.58 14.73
N GLN A 146 17.64 1.02 14.51
CA GLN A 146 18.90 1.49 15.11
C GLN A 146 19.64 2.57 14.28
N GLY A 147 18.98 3.21 13.33
CA GLY A 147 19.55 4.32 12.54
C GLY A 147 19.97 3.96 11.11
N GLY A 148 19.74 2.73 10.68
CA GLY A 148 20.04 2.29 9.32
C GLY A 148 19.13 2.93 8.26
N GLY A 149 19.71 3.33 7.13
CA GLY A 149 19.00 3.89 5.99
C GLY A 149 18.67 2.85 4.91
N VAL A 150 17.48 2.89 4.33
CA VAL A 150 17.12 2.04 3.16
C VAL A 150 16.56 2.86 2.01
N ILE A 151 17.06 2.58 0.81
CA ILE A 151 16.49 3.07 -0.45
C ILE A 151 16.05 1.85 -1.25
N ALA A 152 14.74 1.63 -1.34
CA ALA A 152 14.13 0.54 -2.08
C ALA A 152 13.59 1.00 -3.44
N SER A 153 13.73 0.13 -4.43
CA SER A 153 13.11 0.33 -5.73
C SER A 153 12.62 -0.98 -6.32
N ALA A 154 11.47 -0.90 -6.99
CA ALA A 154 10.95 -1.98 -7.81
C ALA A 154 10.02 -1.50 -8.89
N CYS A 155 9.88 -2.26 -9.96
CA CYS A 155 8.76 -2.18 -10.88
C CYS A 155 7.69 -3.20 -10.42
N PRO A 156 6.75 -2.84 -9.53
CA PRO A 156 5.91 -3.81 -8.84
C PRO A 156 4.94 -4.52 -9.80
N TRP A 157 4.28 -3.78 -10.70
CA TRP A 157 3.38 -4.37 -11.69
C TRP A 157 4.11 -5.34 -12.62
N GLY A 158 5.33 -4.97 -13.06
CA GLY A 158 6.16 -5.82 -13.92
C GLY A 158 6.63 -7.08 -13.19
N TRP A 159 7.02 -6.96 -11.92
CA TRP A 159 7.38 -8.10 -11.08
C TRP A 159 6.21 -9.08 -10.89
N ALA A 160 5.01 -8.56 -10.60
CA ALA A 160 3.82 -9.39 -10.45
C ALA A 160 3.48 -10.12 -11.76
N GLN A 161 3.55 -9.42 -12.90
CA GLN A 161 3.29 -9.99 -14.22
C GLN A 161 4.28 -11.10 -14.58
N VAL A 162 5.58 -10.89 -14.35
CA VAL A 162 6.61 -11.87 -14.73
C VAL A 162 6.62 -13.09 -13.81
N THR A 163 6.37 -12.89 -12.52
CA THR A 163 6.46 -13.98 -11.53
C THR A 163 5.14 -14.72 -11.32
N GLY A 164 4.01 -14.12 -11.65
CA GLY A 164 2.68 -14.62 -11.30
C GLY A 164 2.39 -14.61 -9.80
N LYS A 165 3.28 -13.98 -8.99
CA LYS A 165 3.20 -13.98 -7.53
C LYS A 165 2.47 -12.75 -7.01
N ASN A 166 1.98 -12.87 -5.78
CA ASN A 166 1.20 -11.82 -5.14
C ASN A 166 2.13 -10.80 -4.45
N LEU A 167 1.99 -9.52 -4.81
CA LEU A 167 2.82 -8.44 -4.28
C LEU A 167 2.74 -8.29 -2.76
N GLN A 168 1.60 -8.60 -2.15
CA GLN A 168 1.40 -8.45 -0.72
C GLN A 168 2.09 -9.58 0.06
N THR A 169 2.00 -10.82 -0.42
CA THR A 169 2.49 -12.00 0.32
C THR A 169 3.88 -12.44 -0.09
N ASP A 170 4.27 -12.25 -1.35
CA ASP A 170 5.48 -12.86 -1.91
C ASP A 170 6.65 -11.88 -2.07
N LEU A 171 6.37 -10.58 -2.29
CA LEU A 171 7.40 -9.56 -2.41
C LEU A 171 7.92 -9.15 -1.01
N SER A 172 9.15 -9.54 -0.68
CA SER A 172 9.79 -9.23 0.61
C SER A 172 9.85 -7.73 0.93
N GLN A 173 10.04 -6.87 -0.07
CA GLN A 173 9.95 -5.41 0.09
C GLN A 173 8.61 -5.01 0.69
N ASN A 174 7.50 -5.50 0.14
CA ASN A 174 6.18 -5.20 0.68
C ASN A 174 5.97 -5.77 2.09
N ARG A 175 6.50 -6.96 2.40
CA ARG A 175 6.39 -7.51 3.77
C ARG A 175 7.08 -6.65 4.82
N VAL A 176 8.26 -6.10 4.51
CA VAL A 176 8.98 -5.15 5.38
C VAL A 176 8.26 -3.81 5.42
N MET A 177 7.95 -3.23 4.26
CA MET A 177 7.32 -1.91 4.18
C MET A 177 5.93 -1.87 4.84
N ALA A 178 5.18 -2.97 4.84
CA ALA A 178 3.90 -3.05 5.58
C ALA A 178 4.06 -2.75 7.07
N LYS A 179 5.22 -3.07 7.67
CA LYS A 179 5.53 -2.77 9.08
C LYS A 179 5.82 -1.29 9.31
N LEU A 180 6.28 -0.59 8.27
CA LEU A 180 6.49 0.86 8.24
C LEU A 180 5.19 1.61 7.92
N GLY A 181 4.20 0.93 7.34
CA GLY A 181 2.91 1.50 6.96
C GLY A 181 2.91 2.13 5.56
N LEU A 182 3.64 1.55 4.63
CA LEU A 182 3.57 1.86 3.20
C LEU A 182 3.82 0.60 2.39
N GLN A 183 3.35 0.49 1.15
CA GLN A 183 3.63 -0.66 0.28
C GLN A 183 3.53 -0.29 -1.20
N TYR A 184 4.19 -1.05 -2.07
CA TYR A 184 3.91 -1.05 -3.51
C TYR A 184 2.56 -1.70 -3.81
N GLY A 185 1.88 -1.21 -4.83
CA GLY A 185 0.71 -1.87 -5.42
C GLY A 185 0.89 -2.19 -6.90
N GLY A 186 -0.14 -2.82 -7.47
CA GLY A 186 -0.12 -3.40 -8.82
C GLY A 186 -0.43 -2.44 -9.96
N ASN A 187 -0.78 -1.17 -9.67
CA ASN A 187 -1.10 -0.19 -10.71
C ASN A 187 0.18 0.48 -11.23
N TYR A 188 0.08 1.08 -12.42
CA TYR A 188 1.11 1.95 -12.99
C TYR A 188 0.67 3.41 -12.94
N ALA A 189 1.64 4.29 -12.77
CA ALA A 189 1.44 5.73 -12.73
C ALA A 189 1.80 6.38 -14.06
N LYS A 190 1.16 7.52 -14.34
CA LYS A 190 1.47 8.38 -15.48
C LYS A 190 1.87 9.76 -14.97
N GLY A 191 2.89 10.36 -15.58
CA GLY A 191 3.21 11.77 -15.43
C GLY A 191 2.41 12.65 -16.40
N ILE A 192 2.62 13.97 -16.32
CA ILE A 192 2.07 14.96 -17.24
C ILE A 192 3.22 15.52 -18.06
N GLY A 193 3.12 15.47 -19.39
CA GLY A 193 4.19 15.96 -20.28
C GLY A 193 5.55 15.30 -20.04
N GLY A 194 5.58 14.02 -19.66
CA GLY A 194 6.82 13.28 -19.40
C GLY A 194 7.48 13.57 -18.05
N SER A 195 6.79 14.25 -17.12
CA SER A 195 7.31 14.54 -15.77
C SER A 195 6.26 14.38 -14.68
N PHE A 196 6.72 14.18 -13.45
CA PHE A 196 5.94 14.30 -12.22
C PHE A 196 6.20 15.67 -11.60
N GLN A 197 5.14 16.48 -11.52
CA GLN A 197 5.21 17.83 -10.98
C GLN A 197 5.17 17.80 -9.45
N LEU A 198 6.13 18.44 -8.80
CA LEU A 198 6.26 18.43 -7.34
C LEU A 198 5.44 19.55 -6.72
N LYS A 199 4.16 19.26 -6.50
CA LYS A 199 3.22 20.16 -5.82
C LYS A 199 3.10 19.83 -4.33
N PRO A 200 2.53 20.72 -3.50
CA PRO A 200 2.08 20.34 -2.17
C PRO A 200 1.16 19.11 -2.24
N ILE A 201 1.35 18.19 -1.29
CA ILE A 201 0.55 16.96 -1.17
C ILE A 201 -0.48 17.18 -0.08
N HIS A 202 -1.70 16.68 -0.29
CA HIS A 202 -2.73 16.70 0.73
C HIS A 202 -2.45 15.64 1.80
N ASP A 203 -2.61 15.96 3.08
CA ASP A 203 -2.26 15.04 4.17
C ASP A 203 -3.03 13.71 4.09
N GLU A 204 -4.28 13.76 3.65
CA GLU A 204 -5.12 12.56 3.40
C GLU A 204 -4.62 11.63 2.27
N THR A 205 -3.55 11.96 1.54
CA THR A 205 -2.84 10.92 0.76
C THR A 205 -2.31 9.80 1.69
N ASN A 206 -2.10 10.09 2.97
CA ASN A 206 -1.99 9.07 4.01
C ASN A 206 -3.40 8.55 4.38
N ALA A 207 -3.64 7.27 4.09
CA ALA A 207 -4.93 6.63 4.27
C ALA A 207 -5.39 6.57 5.74
N SER A 208 -4.49 6.57 6.73
CA SER A 208 -4.92 6.62 8.14
C SER A 208 -5.46 8.00 8.52
N ILE A 209 -4.89 9.08 7.97
CA ILE A 209 -5.41 10.45 8.17
C ILE A 209 -6.80 10.57 7.54
N ALA A 210 -6.95 10.07 6.30
CA ALA A 210 -8.24 10.02 5.64
C ALA A 210 -9.28 9.17 6.39
N LEU A 211 -8.89 8.01 6.91
CA LEU A 211 -9.77 7.15 7.71
C LEU A 211 -10.20 7.84 9.00
N GLN A 212 -9.28 8.55 9.67
CA GLN A 212 -9.59 9.33 10.85
C GLN A 212 -10.62 10.43 10.55
N ALA A 213 -10.46 11.18 9.46
CA ALA A 213 -11.44 12.18 9.04
C ALA A 213 -12.83 11.56 8.78
N ILE A 214 -12.89 10.37 8.15
CA ILE A 214 -14.14 9.64 7.97
C ILE A 214 -14.78 9.28 9.32
N GLU A 215 -13.99 8.81 10.28
CA GLU A 215 -14.45 8.42 11.62
C GLU A 215 -14.98 9.62 12.40
N THR A 216 -14.22 10.72 12.45
CA THR A 216 -14.53 11.88 13.29
C THR A 216 -15.51 12.88 12.66
N GLU A 217 -15.41 13.08 11.34
CA GLU A 217 -16.16 14.13 10.61
C GLU A 217 -17.23 13.54 9.67
N GLY A 218 -17.20 12.23 9.43
CA GLY A 218 -18.13 11.57 8.52
C GLY A 218 -17.77 11.67 7.04
N MET A 219 -16.70 12.41 6.72
CA MET A 219 -16.26 12.68 5.36
C MET A 219 -14.74 12.82 5.28
N CYS A 220 -14.22 12.73 4.06
CA CYS A 220 -12.84 13.07 3.73
C CYS A 220 -12.83 13.67 2.32
N THR A 221 -11.67 14.13 1.87
CA THR A 221 -11.49 14.57 0.49
C THR A 221 -11.61 13.41 -0.52
N LEU A 222 -11.75 13.74 -1.81
CA LEU A 222 -11.72 12.75 -2.88
C LEU A 222 -10.38 11.99 -2.92
N ILE A 223 -9.28 12.68 -2.61
CA ILE A 223 -7.93 12.09 -2.55
C ILE A 223 -7.87 11.09 -1.39
N GLY A 224 -8.32 11.50 -0.21
CA GLY A 224 -8.39 10.63 0.97
C GLY A 224 -9.23 9.38 0.73
N SER A 225 -10.41 9.55 0.14
CA SER A 225 -11.28 8.43 -0.21
C SER A 225 -10.58 7.45 -1.16
N GLY A 226 -9.80 7.95 -2.13
CA GLY A 226 -9.00 7.10 -3.02
C GLY A 226 -7.87 6.39 -2.28
N ALA A 227 -7.19 7.09 -1.37
CA ALA A 227 -6.06 6.55 -0.61
C ALA A 227 -6.50 5.41 0.32
N VAL A 228 -7.63 5.56 1.03
CA VAL A 228 -8.21 4.50 1.87
C VAL A 228 -8.57 3.28 1.03
N GLN A 229 -9.30 3.49 -0.07
CA GLN A 229 -9.72 2.41 -0.97
C GLN A 229 -8.52 1.63 -1.51
N TYR A 230 -7.45 2.34 -1.86
CA TYR A 230 -6.24 1.71 -2.38
C TYR A 230 -5.46 0.96 -1.29
N ALA A 231 -5.26 1.57 -0.12
CA ALA A 231 -4.55 0.93 1.00
C ALA A 231 -5.24 -0.35 1.50
N VAL A 232 -6.59 -0.37 1.52
CA VAL A 232 -7.39 -1.55 1.88
C VAL A 232 -7.12 -2.75 0.97
N GLN A 233 -6.92 -2.51 -0.32
CA GLN A 233 -6.63 -3.58 -1.28
C GLN A 233 -5.24 -4.19 -1.05
N LEU A 234 -4.28 -3.39 -0.58
CA LEU A 234 -2.89 -3.79 -0.44
C LEU A 234 -2.52 -4.36 0.94
N SER A 235 -3.19 -3.90 2.01
CA SER A 235 -2.76 -4.18 3.38
C SER A 235 -3.89 -4.80 4.23
N PRO A 236 -3.81 -6.09 4.58
CA PRO A 236 -4.78 -6.74 5.46
C PRO A 236 -4.84 -6.12 6.86
N THR A 237 -3.70 -5.62 7.35
CA THR A 237 -3.63 -4.95 8.65
C THR A 237 -4.39 -3.63 8.61
N PHE A 238 -4.22 -2.84 7.54
CA PHE A 238 -4.97 -1.60 7.38
C PHE A 238 -6.45 -1.86 7.12
N ARG A 239 -6.77 -2.87 6.30
CA ARG A 239 -8.14 -3.35 6.07
C ARG A 239 -8.87 -3.65 7.37
N LYS A 240 -8.25 -4.38 8.31
CA LYS A 240 -8.83 -4.61 9.64
C LYS A 240 -9.19 -3.33 10.41
N LYS A 241 -8.40 -2.26 10.26
CA LYS A 241 -8.72 -0.95 10.87
C LYS A 241 -9.96 -0.33 10.22
N VAL A 242 -10.04 -0.40 8.89
CA VAL A 242 -11.21 0.05 8.15
C VAL A 242 -12.47 -0.73 8.55
N ASN A 243 -12.37 -2.06 8.71
CA ASN A 243 -13.48 -2.89 9.17
C ASN A 243 -14.00 -2.45 10.53
N ALA A 244 -13.09 -2.13 11.47
CA ALA A 244 -13.49 -1.65 12.78
C ALA A 244 -14.29 -0.34 12.72
N VAL A 245 -13.91 0.59 11.82
CA VAL A 245 -14.67 1.83 11.60
C VAL A 245 -16.02 1.56 10.96
N ILE A 246 -16.09 0.62 10.01
CA ILE A 246 -17.35 0.21 9.37
C ILE A 246 -18.31 -0.44 10.39
N ASP A 247 -17.80 -1.36 11.20
CA ASP A 247 -18.58 -2.11 12.20
C ASP A 247 -19.09 -1.19 13.31
N ALA A 248 -18.27 -0.22 13.75
CA ALA A 248 -18.65 0.74 14.79
C ALA A 248 -19.78 1.70 14.36
N ASP A 249 -19.89 1.97 13.07
CA ASP A 249 -20.89 2.89 12.50
C ASP A 249 -22.17 2.15 12.06
N GLU A 250 -22.29 0.85 12.40
CA GLU A 250 -23.37 -0.05 12.00
C GLU A 250 -23.70 0.06 10.49
N LEU A 251 -22.66 0.32 9.67
CA LEU A 251 -22.86 0.60 8.26
C LEU A 251 -23.36 -0.65 7.55
N HIS A 252 -24.64 -0.63 7.21
CA HIS A 252 -25.20 -1.63 6.32
C HIS A 252 -24.75 -1.38 4.88
N GLY A 253 -24.42 -2.46 4.19
CA GLY A 253 -24.11 -2.40 2.76
C GLY A 253 -25.28 -1.87 1.94
N PRO A 254 -25.01 -1.43 0.69
CA PRO A 254 -26.03 -0.86 -0.18
C PRO A 254 -27.25 -1.77 -0.33
N SER A 255 -28.42 -1.15 -0.42
CA SER A 255 -29.67 -1.83 -0.78
C SER A 255 -30.42 -1.03 -1.82
N LYS A 256 -31.48 -1.64 -2.39
CA LYS A 256 -32.39 -0.94 -3.31
C LYS A 256 -32.96 0.35 -2.71
N ASN A 257 -33.26 0.35 -1.41
CA ASN A 257 -33.85 1.49 -0.72
C ASN A 257 -32.80 2.48 -0.18
N ALA A 258 -31.54 2.05 -0.12
CA ALA A 258 -30.41 2.84 0.36
C ALA A 258 -29.21 2.68 -0.58
N PRO A 259 -29.28 3.20 -1.83
CA PRO A 259 -28.17 3.10 -2.77
C PRO A 259 -26.98 3.95 -2.31
N VAL A 260 -25.77 3.52 -2.67
CA VAL A 260 -24.56 4.31 -2.47
C VAL A 260 -24.53 5.47 -3.46
N LYS A 261 -24.32 6.69 -2.98
CA LYS A 261 -24.16 7.90 -3.80
C LYS A 261 -22.68 8.30 -3.86
N SER A 262 -22.31 9.09 -4.87
CA SER A 262 -20.91 9.52 -5.06
C SER A 262 -20.32 10.29 -3.86
N GLY A 263 -21.14 11.11 -3.19
CA GLY A 263 -20.76 11.86 -1.99
C GLY A 263 -20.82 11.07 -0.68
N ASP A 264 -21.32 9.83 -0.70
CA ASP A 264 -21.44 9.00 0.50
C ASP A 264 -20.14 8.23 0.73
N VAL A 265 -19.14 8.92 1.29
CA VAL A 265 -17.78 8.39 1.49
C VAL A 265 -17.80 7.13 2.35
N ARG A 266 -18.59 7.11 3.43
CA ARG A 266 -18.72 5.97 4.35
C ARG A 266 -19.32 4.74 3.68
N ARG A 267 -20.42 4.88 2.93
CA ARG A 267 -20.98 3.72 2.19
C ARG A 267 -20.12 3.28 1.03
N ARG A 268 -19.40 4.20 0.36
CA ARG A 268 -18.41 3.82 -0.67
C ARG A 268 -17.27 3.01 -0.05
N LEU A 269 -16.82 3.39 1.14
CA LEU A 269 -15.80 2.66 1.89
C LEU A 269 -16.27 1.24 2.22
N PHE A 270 -17.52 1.06 2.67
CA PHE A 270 -18.11 -0.27 2.85
C PHE A 270 -17.99 -1.13 1.58
N VAL A 271 -18.42 -0.60 0.42
CA VAL A 271 -18.44 -1.38 -0.84
C VAL A 271 -17.02 -1.81 -1.25
N THR A 272 -16.06 -0.89 -1.21
CA THR A 272 -14.67 -1.20 -1.59
C THR A 272 -14.04 -2.18 -0.61
N ASN A 273 -14.33 -2.03 0.67
CA ASN A 273 -13.80 -2.89 1.71
C ASN A 273 -14.38 -4.29 1.64
N PHE A 274 -15.71 -4.43 1.52
CA PHE A 274 -16.38 -5.71 1.30
C PHE A 274 -15.75 -6.46 0.13
N SER A 275 -15.59 -5.77 -1.01
CA SER A 275 -14.99 -6.33 -2.24
C SER A 275 -13.55 -6.84 -2.04
N SER A 276 -12.79 -6.21 -1.14
CA SER A 276 -11.42 -6.58 -0.83
C SER A 276 -11.34 -7.69 0.24
N ASP A 277 -12.28 -7.70 1.19
CA ASP A 277 -12.32 -8.66 2.29
C ASP A 277 -12.70 -10.06 1.83
N TRP A 278 -13.79 -10.22 1.07
CA TRP A 278 -14.35 -11.53 0.77
C TRP A 278 -13.37 -12.43 0.00
N THR A 279 -12.53 -11.83 -0.87
CA THR A 279 -11.49 -12.55 -1.63
C THR A 279 -10.38 -13.12 -0.75
N SER A 280 -10.24 -12.64 0.48
CA SER A 280 -9.23 -13.10 1.46
C SER A 280 -9.81 -14.02 2.54
N LEU A 281 -11.13 -14.17 2.60
CA LEU A 281 -11.80 -15.04 3.56
C LEU A 281 -11.74 -16.50 3.11
N GLN A 282 -11.70 -17.41 4.07
CA GLN A 282 -12.02 -18.81 3.78
C GLN A 282 -13.46 -18.89 3.26
N VAL A 283 -13.72 -19.78 2.30
CA VAL A 283 -15.05 -19.96 1.67
C VAL A 283 -16.17 -20.05 2.71
N ASP A 284 -15.92 -20.74 3.82
CA ASP A 284 -16.87 -20.95 4.92
C ASP A 284 -17.18 -19.70 5.76
N LYS A 285 -16.42 -18.62 5.57
CA LYS A 285 -16.56 -17.34 6.25
C LYS A 285 -17.13 -16.25 5.33
N VAL A 286 -17.31 -16.54 4.05
CA VAL A 286 -17.93 -15.61 3.11
C VAL A 286 -19.44 -15.60 3.36
N VAL A 287 -19.99 -14.41 3.61
CA VAL A 287 -21.43 -14.19 3.79
C VAL A 287 -22.03 -13.52 2.55
N ALA A 288 -23.35 -13.64 2.40
CA ALA A 288 -24.08 -12.92 1.37
C ALA A 288 -23.88 -11.40 1.51
N ALA A 289 -23.70 -10.71 0.39
CA ALA A 289 -23.60 -9.25 0.39
C ALA A 289 -24.96 -8.62 0.75
N SER A 290 -24.95 -7.47 1.45
CA SER A 290 -26.19 -6.71 1.68
C SER A 290 -26.90 -6.40 0.36
N GLY A 291 -28.22 -6.57 0.31
CA GLY A 291 -29.05 -6.36 -0.88
C GLY A 291 -29.04 -7.51 -1.90
N SER A 292 -28.29 -8.59 -1.66
CA SER A 292 -28.23 -9.72 -2.58
C SER A 292 -29.54 -10.51 -2.69
N ASP A 293 -30.42 -10.36 -1.70
CA ASP A 293 -31.79 -10.87 -1.68
C ASP A 293 -32.66 -10.24 -2.78
N VAL A 294 -32.35 -9.01 -3.19
CA VAL A 294 -33.02 -8.30 -4.29
C VAL A 294 -32.32 -8.55 -5.63
N PHE A 295 -30.99 -8.45 -5.67
CA PHE A 295 -30.20 -8.73 -6.86
C PHE A 295 -28.80 -9.27 -6.50
N PRO A 296 -28.36 -10.42 -7.03
CA PRO A 296 -29.05 -11.23 -8.06
C PRO A 296 -30.30 -12.00 -7.57
N GLY A 297 -30.57 -11.99 -6.26
CA GLY A 297 -31.70 -12.69 -5.64
C GLY A 297 -31.28 -14.01 -5.00
N THR A 298 -32.16 -14.61 -4.21
CA THR A 298 -32.00 -15.99 -3.71
C THR A 298 -33.09 -16.88 -4.31
N VAL A 299 -32.84 -18.19 -4.38
CA VAL A 299 -33.90 -19.18 -4.62
C VAL A 299 -34.44 -19.71 -3.30
N ASP A 300 -35.67 -20.22 -3.31
CA ASP A 300 -36.28 -20.83 -2.11
C ASP A 300 -35.44 -22.04 -1.65
N ALA A 301 -35.34 -22.22 -0.33
CA ALA A 301 -34.62 -23.33 0.26
C ALA A 301 -35.19 -24.70 -0.14
N SER A 302 -36.45 -24.78 -0.59
CA SER A 302 -37.07 -25.99 -1.13
C SER A 302 -36.56 -26.39 -2.51
N PHE A 303 -35.89 -25.50 -3.26
CA PHE A 303 -35.35 -25.87 -4.56
C PHE A 303 -34.20 -26.88 -4.40
N PRO A 304 -34.18 -27.97 -5.20
CA PRO A 304 -33.13 -28.97 -5.11
C PRO A 304 -31.74 -28.38 -5.37
N ARG A 305 -30.77 -28.71 -4.51
CA ARG A 305 -29.35 -28.51 -4.82
C ARG A 305 -28.88 -29.71 -5.62
N VAL A 306 -28.25 -29.45 -6.75
CA VAL A 306 -27.84 -30.48 -7.70
C VAL A 306 -26.33 -30.68 -7.68
N ARG A 307 -25.89 -31.86 -8.13
CA ARG A 307 -24.50 -32.17 -8.43
C ARG A 307 -24.48 -32.63 -9.89
N GLU A 308 -23.86 -31.83 -10.75
CA GLU A 308 -23.84 -32.08 -12.20
C GLU A 308 -22.41 -32.28 -12.70
N ASP A 309 -22.26 -33.20 -13.63
CA ASP A 309 -21.02 -33.37 -14.40
C ASP A 309 -21.12 -32.58 -15.69
N LEU A 310 -20.23 -31.60 -15.87
CA LEU A 310 -20.24 -30.73 -17.04
C LEU A 310 -18.99 -30.94 -17.88
N GLN A 311 -19.17 -31.03 -19.20
CA GLN A 311 -18.09 -30.99 -20.16
C GLN A 311 -18.03 -29.58 -20.76
N LEU A 312 -16.91 -28.88 -20.53
CA LEU A 312 -16.64 -27.58 -21.14
C LEU A 312 -15.93 -27.78 -22.48
N ASP A 313 -16.35 -27.04 -23.51
CA ASP A 313 -15.76 -27.12 -24.85
C ASP A 313 -14.49 -26.29 -24.91
N SER A 314 -13.32 -26.94 -25.00
CA SER A 314 -12.02 -26.25 -25.05
C SER A 314 -11.79 -25.45 -26.33
N SER A 315 -12.62 -25.64 -27.38
CA SER A 315 -12.58 -24.81 -28.59
C SER A 315 -13.24 -23.44 -28.39
N VAL A 316 -14.07 -23.29 -27.35
CA VAL A 316 -14.74 -22.04 -27.01
C VAL A 316 -13.89 -21.27 -26.00
N GLY A 317 -13.20 -20.24 -26.48
CA GLY A 317 -12.49 -19.30 -25.62
C GLY A 317 -13.44 -18.44 -24.78
N GLY A 318 -13.08 -18.16 -23.53
CA GLY A 318 -13.83 -17.27 -22.64
C GLY A 318 -14.87 -17.99 -21.78
N TRP A 319 -15.99 -17.31 -21.48
CA TRP A 319 -17.01 -17.79 -20.55
C TRP A 319 -18.00 -18.75 -21.20
N GLN A 320 -18.25 -19.88 -20.55
CA GLN A 320 -19.31 -20.83 -20.91
C GLN A 320 -20.31 -20.93 -19.75
N SER A 321 -21.60 -20.70 -20.05
CA SER A 321 -22.66 -20.78 -19.04
C SER A 321 -22.98 -22.24 -18.72
N THR A 322 -23.13 -22.53 -17.44
CA THR A 322 -23.52 -23.86 -16.95
C THR A 322 -25.04 -24.02 -16.80
N GLY A 323 -25.80 -22.92 -16.90
CA GLY A 323 -27.23 -22.88 -16.57
C GLY A 323 -27.53 -23.05 -15.08
N MET A 324 -26.53 -23.21 -14.22
CA MET A 324 -26.69 -23.36 -12.78
C MET A 324 -26.55 -22.01 -12.07
N TYR A 325 -27.21 -21.90 -10.92
CA TYR A 325 -27.17 -20.73 -10.07
C TYR A 325 -26.72 -21.12 -8.66
N VAL A 326 -25.80 -20.34 -8.08
CA VAL A 326 -25.37 -20.47 -6.68
C VAL A 326 -25.96 -19.29 -5.93
N CYS A 327 -26.77 -19.56 -4.90
CA CYS A 327 -27.35 -18.47 -4.11
C CYS A 327 -26.25 -17.66 -3.41
N PRO A 328 -26.45 -16.35 -3.20
CA PRO A 328 -25.52 -15.52 -2.45
C PRO A 328 -25.20 -16.13 -1.08
N GLY A 329 -23.91 -16.31 -0.78
CA GLY A 329 -23.45 -16.90 0.48
C GLY A 329 -23.47 -18.43 0.54
N GLU A 330 -24.01 -19.12 -0.48
CA GLU A 330 -23.90 -20.58 -0.58
C GLU A 330 -22.55 -21.03 -1.16
N LYS A 331 -22.16 -22.26 -0.83
CA LYS A 331 -20.88 -22.84 -1.24
C LYS A 331 -21.04 -23.59 -2.56
N LEU A 332 -20.13 -23.33 -3.49
CA LEU A 332 -19.94 -24.15 -4.69
C LEU A 332 -18.70 -25.04 -4.51
N THR A 333 -18.84 -26.33 -4.79
CA THR A 333 -17.72 -27.27 -4.87
C THR A 333 -17.51 -27.68 -6.32
N ILE A 334 -16.27 -27.59 -6.80
CA ILE A 334 -15.89 -27.95 -8.18
C ILE A 334 -14.83 -29.05 -8.11
N ASP A 335 -15.11 -30.19 -8.73
CA ASP A 335 -14.18 -31.32 -8.88
C ASP A 335 -13.77 -31.43 -10.36
N ILE A 336 -12.47 -31.23 -10.67
CA ILE A 336 -11.95 -31.42 -12.03
C ILE A 336 -11.69 -32.91 -12.24
N LYS A 337 -12.53 -33.57 -13.05
CA LYS A 337 -12.41 -35.01 -13.31
C LYS A 337 -11.35 -35.37 -14.36
N SER A 338 -11.24 -34.58 -15.41
CA SER A 338 -10.28 -34.74 -16.51
C SER A 338 -10.18 -33.44 -17.32
N GLY A 339 -9.06 -33.25 -18.02
CA GLY A 339 -8.77 -32.03 -18.78
C GLY A 339 -7.39 -31.47 -18.45
N SER A 340 -6.87 -30.62 -19.34
CA SER A 340 -5.57 -29.93 -19.23
C SER A 340 -5.75 -28.43 -19.28
#